data_AF-A0AAC9JB76-F1
#
_entry.id   AF-A0AAC9JB76-F1
#
_cell.length_a   1.000
_cell.length_b   1.000
_cell.length_c   1.000
_cell.angle_alpha   90.00
_cell.angle_beta   90.00
_cell.angle_gamma   90.00
#
_symmetry.space_group_name_H-M   'P 1'
#
loop_
_entity.id
_entity.type
_entity.pdbx_description
1 polymer ?
#
loop_
_entity_poly.entity_id
_entity_poly.type
_entity_poly.pdbx_seq_one_letter_code
_entity_poly.pdbx_strand_id
1 'polypeptide(L)' 'MATLIVSFPNKMRIWIDGDVKAGKFANASDYIRDLVRRHQSEQEAISLALKEGGGLVLQV' A
#
# COMPACT_ATOMS: atom_id res chain seq x y z
N MET A 1 12.45 -5.78 -15.57
CA MET A 1 12.16 -5.00 -14.34
C MET A 1 12.19 -3.54 -14.72
N ALA A 2 11.19 -2.77 -14.32
CA ALA A 2 11.22 -1.31 -14.44
C ALA A 2 11.90 -0.73 -13.19
N THR A 3 12.80 0.23 -13.37
CA THR A 3 13.47 0.92 -12.25
C THR A 3 12.78 2.24 -12.01
N LEU A 4 12.29 2.45 -10.79
CA LEU A 4 11.69 3.70 -10.34
C LEU A 4 12.58 4.31 -9.25
N ILE A 5 13.07 5.53 -9.48
CA ILE A 5 13.80 6.30 -8.47
C ILE A 5 12.80 7.22 -7.77
N VAL A 6 12.72 7.15 -6.44
CA VAL A 6 11.81 7.98 -5.64
C VAL A 6 12.60 8.68 -4.54
N SER A 7 12.33 9.98 -4.36
CA SER A 7 12.90 10.80 -3.31
C SER A 7 11.86 11.06 -2.23
N PHE A 8 12.26 10.92 -0.96
CA PHE A 8 11.40 11.15 0.19
C PHE A 8 11.97 12.24 1.10
N PRO A 9 11.12 13.02 1.78
CA PRO A 9 11.56 13.87 2.88
C PRO A 9 12.28 13.08 3.97
N ASN A 10 13.24 13.71 4.65
CA ASN A 10 14.07 13.06 5.66
C ASN A 10 13.25 12.35 6.75
N LYS A 11 12.15 12.97 7.20
CA LYS A 11 11.26 12.38 8.21
C LYS A 11 10.69 11.03 7.79
N MET A 12 10.29 10.88 6.53
CA MET A 12 9.75 9.63 6.00
C MET A 12 10.85 8.57 5.87
N ARG A 13 12.05 9.00 5.45
CA ARG A 13 13.20 8.10 5.32
C ARG A 13 13.58 7.44 6.65
N ILE A 14 13.53 8.20 7.76
CA ILE A 14 13.80 7.67 9.11
C ILE A 14 12.90 6.48 9.44
N TRP A 15 11.63 6.52 9.04
CA TRP A 15 10.67 5.45 9.34
C TRP A 15 10.97 4.21 8.51
N ILE A 16 11.23 4.39 7.20
CA ILE A 16 11.60 3.30 6.29
C ILE A 16 12.89 2.64 6.77
N ASP A 17 13.92 3.43 7.07
CA ASP A 17 15.21 2.93 7.55
C ASP A 17 15.08 2.24 8.91
N GLY A 18 14.16 2.71 9.77
CA GLY A 18 13.85 2.07 11.05
C GLY A 18 13.30 0.65 10.88
N ASP A 19 12.33 0.47 9.98
CA ASP A 19 11.75 -0.85 9.69
C ASP A 19 12.72 -1.79 8.97
N VAL A 20 13.61 -1.26 8.12
CA VAL A 20 14.69 -2.03 7.51
C VAL A 20 15.70 -2.49 8.57
N LYS A 21 16.13 -1.58 9.46
CA LYS A 21 17.04 -1.93 10.57
C LYS A 21 16.44 -2.92 11.56
N ALA A 22 15.13 -2.86 11.75
CA ALA A 22 14.38 -3.83 12.56
C ALA A 22 14.21 -5.20 11.87
N GLY A 23 14.66 -5.34 10.62
CA GLY A 23 14.58 -6.59 9.86
C GLY A 23 13.19 -6.91 9.29
N LYS A 24 12.25 -5.95 9.31
CA LYS A 24 10.92 -6.15 8.70
C LYS A 24 10.98 -6.17 7.18
N PHE A 25 11.93 -5.45 6.60
CA PHE A 25 12.18 -5.38 5.16
C PHE A 25 13.68 -5.44 4.89
N ALA A 26 14.11 -6.05 3.79
CA ALA A 26 15.53 -6.11 3.46
C ALA A 26 16.08 -4.77 2.94
N ASN A 27 15.22 -3.93 2.36
CA ASN A 27 15.58 -2.59 1.86
C ASN A 27 14.32 -1.71 1.67
N ALA A 28 14.53 -0.45 1.31
CA ALA A 28 13.46 0.50 1.06
C ALA A 28 12.55 0.10 -0.12
N SER A 29 13.07 -0.55 -1.17
CA SER A 29 12.23 -1.01 -2.29
C SER A 29 11.25 -2.11 -1.87
N ASP A 30 11.63 -2.97 -0.93
CA ASP A 30 10.73 -3.98 -0.38
C ASP A 30 9.62 -3.34 0.47
N TYR A 31 9.98 -2.35 1.30
CA TYR A 31 9.01 -1.54 2.04
C TYR A 31 7.99 -0.90 1.08
N ILE A 32 8.47 -0.26 0.00
CA ILE A 32 7.59 0.40 -0.97
C ILE A 32 6.71 -0.60 -1.72
N ARG A 33 7.24 -1.78 -2.08
CA ARG A 33 6.46 -2.82 -2.75
C ARG A 33 5.32 -3.33 -1.85
N ASP A 34 5.60 -3.49 -0.56
CA ASP A 34 4.58 -3.88 0.41
C ASP A 34 3.51 -2.79 0.59
N LEU A 35 3.94 -1.52 0.68
CA LEU A 35 3.01 -0.38 0.75
C LEU A 35 2.08 -0.32 -0.46
N VAL A 36 2.62 -0.51 -1.68
CA VAL A 36 1.83 -0.56 -2.90
C VAL A 36 0.83 -1.72 -2.87
N ARG A 37 1.25 -2.90 -2.41
CA ARG A 37 0.37 -4.06 -2.30
C ARG A 37 -0.78 -3.80 -1.32
N ARG A 38 -0.50 -3.25 -0.13
CA ARG A 38 -1.53 -2.90 0.85
C ARG A 38 -2.51 -1.88 0.28
N HIS A 39 -1.99 -0.86 -0.39
CA HIS A 39 -2.83 0.14 -1.05
C HIS A 39 -3.73 -0.47 -2.12
N GLN A 40 -3.21 -1.39 -2.95
CA GLN A 40 -4.02 -2.11 -3.93
C GLN A 40 -5.12 -2.93 -3.27
N SER A 41 -4.80 -3.70 -2.23
CA SER A 41 -5.80 -4.51 -1.51
C SER A 41 -6.88 -3.66 -0.83
N GLU A 42 -6.52 -2.50 -0.27
CA GLU A 42 -7.49 -1.56 0.30
C GLU A 42 -8.43 -0.99 -0.78
N GLN A 43 -7.89 -0.61 -1.94
CA GLN A 43 -8.68 -0.12 -3.08
C GLN A 43 -9.59 -1.21 -3.65
N GLU A 44 -9.10 -2.45 -3.75
CA GLU A 44 -9.89 -3.60 -4.18
C GLU A 44 -11.03 -3.90 -3.19
N ALA A 45 -10.77 -3.86 -1.89
CA ALA A 45 -11.79 -4.08 -0.87
C ALA A 45 -12.89 -3.00 -0.93
N ILE A 46 -12.52 -1.73 -1.11
CA ILE A 46 -13.48 -0.63 -1.31
C ILE A 46 -14.27 -0.85 -2.61
N SER A 47 -13.61 -1.23 -3.70
CA SER A 47 -14.28 -1.51 -4.98
C SER A 47 -15.26 -2.67 -4.87
N LEU A 48 -14.90 -3.73 -4.15
CA LEU A 48 -15.78 -4.88 -3.91
C LEU A 48 -16.99 -4.49 -3.05
N ALA A 49 -16.76 -3.78 -1.94
CA ALA A 49 -17.83 -3.30 -1.08
C ALA A 49 -18.83 -2.40 -1.82
N LEU A 50 -18.36 -1.55 -2.74
CA LEU A 50 -19.22 -0.73 -3.59
C LEU A 50 -20.02 -1.56 -4.61
N LYS A 51 -19.43 -2.61 -5.18
CA LYS A 51 -20.12 -3.51 -6.12
C LYS A 51 -21.19 -4.36 -5.41
N GLU A 52 -20.89 -4.87 -4.22
CA GLU A 52 -21.83 -5.68 -3.44
C GLU A 52 -22.92 -4.81 -2.78
N GLY A 53 -22.57 -3.60 -2.32
CA GLY A 53 -23.53 -2.64 -1.76
C GLY A 53 -24.44 -1.96 -2.78
N GLY A 54 -24.10 -2.02 -4.08
CA GLY A 54 -24.92 -1.50 -5.18
C GLY A 54 -26.08 -2.42 -5.60
N GLY A 55 -26.13 -3.66 -5.11
CA GLY A 55 -27.16 -4.65 -5.46
C GLY A 55 -28.35 -4.75 -4.50
N LEU A 56 -28.28 -4.09 -3.33
CA LEU A 56 -29.29 -4.22 -2.26
C LEU A 56 -30.20 -3.00 -2.09
N VAL A 57 -30.08 -1.98 -2.94
CA VAL A 57 -30.94 -0.78 -2.89
C VAL A 57 -31.89 -0.75 -4.08
N LEU A 58 -32.69 -1.80 -4.26
CA LEU A 58 -33.91 -1.77 -5.08
C LEU A 58 -34.80 -2.99 -4.81
N GLN A 59 -35.19 -3.17 -3.55
CA GLN A 59 -36.39 -3.94 -3.24
C GLN A 59 -37.03 -3.44 -1.94
N VAL A 60 -37.55 -2.22 -1.99
CA VAL A 60 -38.63 -1.74 -1.11
C VAL A 60 -39.56 -0.87 -1.94
#